data_AF-A0A9P7K881-F1
#
_entry.id   AF-A0A9P7K881-F1
#
_cell.length_a   1.000
_cell.length_b   1.000
_cell.length_c   1.000
_cell.angle_alpha   90.00
_cell.angle_beta   90.00
_cell.angle_gamma   90.00
#
_symmetry.space_group_name_H-M   'P 1'
#
loop_
_entity.id
_entity.type
_entity.pdbx_description
1 polymer ?
#
loop_
_entity_poly.entity_id
_entity_poly.type
_entity_poly.pdbx_seq_one_letter_code
_entity_poly.pdbx_strand_id
1 'polypeptide(L)'
;MLIRFQLIWPEEWPDATPPRWGDRYYIGGDYHPRHIDKLVAALPAMPYLKSFYLSCPFYPPNSILNALIQCPSLRDLSMYDTPLYISMIPKVPVDFHLERLAIVPVAEAVRVGEGPFDARYTERTYYVREYRRKYKNDSLARYAATAFLFQVGKAAHLRHVQLSADLCTLDALTVQEWPVLDTLVLTGHAPRGNTELIDVIAVMPCLRELRLLFAKTKSDPGFRILLDHLPTVRNNLPSLLGQLEGLALSNACNFDDVFHYTTSLERLAICAIIDQPRVPIALSRADIDRILADMAMGHRMGESKLTRLRIMIEDKVNPHMCHAIATHCPSLEVLEIELCGYHDGKPIHAWVSIVPCAPSNNYIHHLLNQEEFSDAFAPLLRLRELRICIQFPEFDEMDTYEPWRAARRECAAFLATRLTSLQRVGFEYRKRTGTHRFEDSWLEWAIIRKGIPPGGVELTELGATWYPFPEVWIPVPTAQNAAL
;
A
#
# COMPACT_ATOMS: atom_id res chain seq x y z
N MET A 1 1.70 19.24 24.00
CA MET A 1 2.75 19.62 23.03
C MET A 1 2.43 18.89 21.74
N LEU A 2 2.07 19.61 20.68
CA LEU A 2 1.53 19.01 19.47
C LEU A 2 2.67 18.73 18.48
N ILE A 3 2.93 17.46 18.18
CA ILE A 3 3.98 17.04 17.24
C ILE A 3 3.43 16.93 15.81
N ARG A 4 2.14 16.61 15.67
CA ARG A 4 1.44 16.41 14.40
C ARG A 4 0.13 17.19 14.40
N PHE A 5 -0.14 17.93 13.34
CA PHE A 5 -1.41 18.62 13.12
C PHE A 5 -2.07 18.08 11.85
N GLN A 6 -3.38 17.80 11.91
CA GLN A 6 -4.17 17.39 10.76
C GLN A 6 -5.29 18.39 10.52
N LEU A 7 -5.29 19.03 9.35
CA LEU A 7 -6.38 19.87 8.86
C LEU A 7 -7.18 19.07 7.83
N ILE A 8 -8.24 18.41 8.29
CA ILE A 8 -9.11 17.57 7.45
C ILE A 8 -10.45 18.24 7.32
N TRP A 9 -10.81 18.56 6.09
CA TRP A 9 -12.09 19.15 5.78
C TRP A 9 -13.11 18.06 5.46
N PRO A 10 -14.37 18.13 5.93
CA PRO A 10 -15.36 17.13 5.59
C PRO A 10 -15.58 17.11 4.08
N GLU A 11 -15.60 15.92 3.52
CA GLU A 11 -15.81 15.75 2.08
C GLU A 11 -17.30 15.84 1.71
N GLU A 12 -18.19 15.56 2.67
CA GLU A 12 -19.64 15.35 2.48
C GLU A 12 -20.44 16.65 2.43
N TRP A 13 -20.18 17.49 1.43
CA TRP A 13 -21.11 18.58 1.15
C TRP A 13 -21.48 18.70 -0.33
N PRO A 14 -22.72 19.13 -0.62
CA PRO A 14 -23.07 19.61 -1.95
C PRO A 14 -22.36 20.96 -2.19
N ASP A 15 -21.69 21.12 -3.33
CA ASP A 15 -21.09 22.39 -3.73
C ASP A 15 -22.12 23.55 -3.81
N ALA A 16 -23.38 23.22 -4.07
CA ALA A 16 -24.51 24.16 -4.05
C ALA A 16 -24.84 24.70 -2.65
N THR A 17 -24.50 23.96 -1.59
CA THR A 17 -24.76 24.33 -0.20
C THR A 17 -23.51 24.03 0.63
N PRO A 18 -22.44 24.84 0.50
CA PRO A 18 -21.25 24.65 1.30
C PRO A 18 -21.62 24.78 2.78
N PRO A 19 -21.01 24.00 3.69
CA PRO A 19 -21.35 24.08 5.09
C PRO A 19 -20.96 25.43 5.68
N ARG A 20 -21.59 25.72 6.81
CA ARG A 20 -21.56 27.03 7.48
C ARG A 20 -20.18 27.43 8.05
N TRP A 21 -19.14 26.63 7.79
CA TRP A 21 -17.77 26.87 8.24
C TRP A 21 -16.94 27.64 7.22
N GLY A 22 -17.58 28.19 6.19
CA GLY A 22 -16.96 29.01 5.16
C GLY A 22 -18.00 29.65 4.27
N ASP A 23 -17.52 30.45 3.32
CA ASP A 23 -18.34 31.24 2.41
C ASP A 23 -17.88 31.04 0.96
N ARG A 24 -18.81 31.22 0.02
CA ARG A 24 -18.51 31.42 -1.40
C ARG A 24 -18.99 32.81 -1.78
N TYR A 25 -18.12 33.61 -2.38
CA TYR A 25 -18.46 34.98 -2.78
C TYR A 25 -19.47 35.04 -3.94
N TYR A 26 -19.58 33.98 -4.74
CA TYR A 26 -20.56 33.83 -5.83
C TYR A 26 -20.76 32.35 -6.19
N ILE A 27 -21.81 32.03 -6.95
CA ILE A 27 -22.11 30.66 -7.43
C ILE A 27 -20.94 30.16 -8.30
N GLY A 28 -20.31 29.06 -7.89
CA GLY A 28 -19.14 28.47 -8.56
C GLY A 28 -17.79 29.10 -8.17
N GLY A 29 -17.78 30.13 -7.32
CA GLY A 29 -16.56 30.73 -6.77
C GLY A 29 -15.85 29.81 -5.76
N ASP A 30 -14.59 30.14 -5.47
CA ASP A 30 -13.78 29.35 -4.54
C ASP A 30 -14.33 29.44 -3.11
N TYR A 31 -14.27 28.31 -2.42
CA TYR A 31 -14.70 28.23 -1.03
C TYR A 31 -13.63 28.83 -0.11
N HIS A 32 -14.05 29.72 0.79
CA HIS A 32 -13.18 30.38 1.76
C HIS A 32 -13.55 29.94 3.18
N PRO A 33 -12.70 29.15 3.86
CA PRO A 33 -12.98 28.72 5.22
C PRO A 33 -12.98 29.90 6.19
N ARG A 34 -14.01 29.98 7.05
CA ARG A 34 -14.08 30.97 8.14
C ARG A 34 -13.04 30.66 9.21
N HIS A 35 -12.54 31.70 9.87
CA HIS A 35 -11.62 31.60 11.01
C HIS A 35 -10.27 30.94 10.73
N ILE A 36 -9.92 30.72 9.46
CA ILE A 36 -8.62 30.15 9.08
C ILE A 36 -7.46 31.06 9.49
N ASP A 37 -7.71 32.36 9.62
CA ASP A 37 -6.79 33.37 10.15
C ASP A 37 -6.28 33.01 11.56
N LYS A 38 -7.10 32.37 12.40
CA LYS A 38 -6.68 31.92 13.74
C LYS A 38 -5.62 30.82 13.65
N LEU A 39 -5.82 29.86 12.74
CA LEU A 39 -4.82 28.80 12.50
C LEU A 39 -3.54 29.39 11.92
N VAL A 40 -3.67 30.26 10.92
CA VAL A 40 -2.55 30.98 10.28
C VAL A 40 -1.72 31.74 11.32
N ALA A 41 -2.36 32.43 12.26
CA ALA A 41 -1.68 33.16 13.32
C ALA A 41 -1.00 32.22 14.35
N ALA A 42 -1.58 31.04 14.60
CA ALA A 42 -1.06 30.11 15.59
C ALA A 42 0.12 29.27 15.08
N LEU A 43 0.13 28.89 13.79
CA LEU A 43 1.12 27.98 13.21
C LEU A 43 2.58 28.38 13.47
N PRO A 44 3.02 29.63 13.19
CA PRO A 44 4.41 30.04 13.43
C PRO A 44 4.82 29.96 14.91
N ALA A 45 3.85 30.02 15.83
CA ALA A 45 4.05 29.91 17.27
C ALA A 45 4.03 28.45 17.78
N MET A 46 4.04 27.44 16.90
CA MET A 46 4.10 26.02 17.28
C MET A 46 5.52 25.46 17.13
N PRO A 47 6.43 25.67 18.10
CA PRO A 47 7.86 25.33 17.98
C PRO A 47 8.17 23.82 17.93
N TYR A 48 7.15 22.98 18.11
CA TYR A 48 7.29 21.53 18.14
C TYR A 48 6.47 20.82 17.06
N LEU A 49 5.81 21.59 16.18
CA LEU A 49 5.08 21.03 15.05
C LEU A 49 6.08 20.43 14.06
N LYS A 50 6.11 19.11 13.96
CA LYS A 50 7.00 18.37 13.04
C LYS A 50 6.31 17.97 11.76
N SER A 51 5.01 17.69 11.83
CA SER A 51 4.23 17.18 10.70
C SER A 51 2.90 17.91 10.55
N PHE A 52 2.60 18.31 9.32
CA PHE A 52 1.33 18.93 8.95
C PHE A 52 0.67 18.15 7.81
N TYR A 53 -0.55 17.69 8.05
CA TYR A 53 -1.39 17.01 7.07
C TYR A 53 -2.57 17.90 6.67
N LEU A 54 -2.84 17.98 5.38
CA LEU A 54 -3.91 18.78 4.79
C LEU A 54 -4.74 17.92 3.84
N SER A 55 -6.06 17.97 4.02
CA SER A 55 -7.03 17.45 3.05
C SER A 55 -8.23 18.37 2.95
N CYS A 56 -8.48 18.97 1.79
CA CYS A 56 -9.63 19.85 1.58
C CYS A 56 -10.15 19.89 0.12
N PRO A 57 -11.47 20.04 -0.09
CA PRO A 57 -12.10 20.01 -1.42
C PRO A 57 -12.02 21.34 -2.19
N PHE A 58 -11.09 22.23 -1.83
CA PHE A 58 -10.90 23.56 -2.41
C PHE A 58 -9.41 23.95 -2.35
N TYR A 59 -9.00 24.96 -3.11
CA TYR A 59 -7.62 25.47 -3.03
C TYR A 59 -7.35 26.04 -1.63
N PRO A 60 -6.39 25.49 -0.87
CA PRO A 60 -6.00 26.03 0.42
C PRO A 60 -5.62 27.51 0.32
N PRO A 61 -6.06 28.38 1.25
CA PRO A 61 -5.60 29.77 1.29
C PRO A 61 -4.06 29.85 1.38
N ASN A 62 -3.45 30.68 0.53
CA ASN A 62 -2.00 30.93 0.51
C ASN A 62 -1.42 31.27 1.89
N SER A 63 -2.21 31.91 2.74
CA SER A 63 -1.84 32.28 4.11
C SER A 63 -1.47 31.06 4.97
N ILE A 64 -2.08 29.90 4.75
CA ILE A 64 -1.75 28.67 5.48
C ILE A 64 -0.33 28.25 5.14
N LEU A 65 0.00 28.15 3.85
CA LEU A 65 1.33 27.73 3.39
C LEU A 65 2.40 28.74 3.81
N ASN A 66 2.10 30.04 3.72
CA ASN A 66 2.99 31.09 4.22
C ASN A 66 3.25 31.00 5.72
N ALA A 67 2.28 30.55 6.52
CA ALA A 67 2.47 30.31 7.95
C ALA A 67 3.27 29.03 8.23
N LEU A 68 3.04 27.97 7.44
CA LEU A 68 3.77 26.71 7.59
C LEU A 68 5.27 26.85 7.34
N ILE A 69 5.67 27.63 6.32
CA ILE A 69 7.10 27.89 6.05
C ILE A 69 7.80 28.72 7.14
N GLN A 70 7.02 29.34 8.04
CA GLN A 70 7.54 30.05 9.21
C GLN A 70 7.67 29.13 10.44
N CYS A 71 7.25 27.86 10.35
CA CYS A 71 7.40 26.88 11.42
C CYS A 71 8.79 26.23 11.34
N PRO A 72 9.75 26.60 12.20
CA PRO A 72 11.14 26.14 12.06
C PRO A 72 11.32 24.64 12.31
N SER A 73 10.40 24.02 13.05
CA SER A 73 10.42 22.59 13.40
C SER A 73 9.74 21.69 12.36
N LEU A 74 9.02 22.26 11.39
CA LEU A 74 8.25 21.49 10.42
C LEU A 74 9.21 20.74 9.49
N ARG A 75 9.04 19.42 9.37
CA ARG A 75 9.84 18.56 8.50
C ARG A 75 8.99 17.73 7.55
N ASP A 76 7.72 17.51 7.89
CA ASP A 76 6.82 16.69 7.10
C ASP A 76 5.60 17.51 6.65
N LEU A 77 5.37 17.58 5.35
CA LEU A 77 4.18 18.17 4.75
C LEU A 77 3.46 17.14 3.90
N SER A 78 2.16 16.97 4.14
CA SER A 78 1.31 16.05 3.39
C SER A 78 0.05 16.77 2.90
N MET A 79 -0.19 16.74 1.59
CA MET A 79 -1.37 17.31 0.94
C MET A 79 -2.08 16.19 0.19
N TYR A 80 -3.24 15.78 0.69
CA TYR A 80 -4.01 14.64 0.19
C TYR A 80 -5.37 15.09 -0.28
N ASP A 81 -5.80 14.61 -1.45
CA ASP A 81 -7.11 14.95 -2.01
C ASP A 81 -7.34 16.49 -2.04
N THR A 82 -6.26 17.25 -2.22
CA THR A 82 -6.23 18.71 -2.10
C THR A 82 -5.88 19.35 -3.44
N PRO A 83 -6.74 20.21 -4.00
CA PRO A 83 -6.42 20.97 -5.21
C PRO A 83 -5.16 21.82 -5.04
N LEU A 84 -4.31 21.86 -6.07
CA LEU A 84 -3.10 22.67 -6.09
C LEU A 84 -3.16 23.70 -7.20
N TYR A 85 -2.66 24.89 -6.90
CA TYR A 85 -2.60 25.98 -7.86
C TYR A 85 -1.27 26.72 -7.78
N ILE A 86 -0.84 27.29 -8.91
CA ILE A 86 0.46 27.96 -9.02
C ILE A 86 0.61 29.14 -8.05
N SER A 87 -0.47 29.88 -7.77
CA SER A 87 -0.40 31.02 -6.86
C SER A 87 -0.19 30.63 -5.40
N MET A 88 -0.29 29.33 -5.07
CA MET A 88 -0.12 28.83 -3.71
C MET A 88 1.35 28.68 -3.30
N ILE A 89 2.28 28.75 -4.25
CA ILE A 89 3.70 28.52 -3.97
C ILE A 89 4.24 29.67 -3.11
N PRO A 90 4.63 29.42 -1.84
CA PRO A 90 5.09 30.46 -0.95
C PRO A 90 6.54 30.88 -1.27
N LYS A 91 6.95 32.06 -0.81
CA LYS A 91 8.37 32.45 -0.82
C LYS A 91 9.09 31.79 0.35
N VAL A 92 9.77 30.68 0.07
CA VAL A 92 10.36 29.81 1.10
C VAL A 92 11.64 30.42 1.68
N PRO A 93 11.77 30.53 3.01
CA PRO A 93 13.01 30.97 3.65
C PRO A 93 14.18 30.04 3.32
N VAL A 94 15.41 30.56 3.35
CA VAL A 94 16.62 29.77 3.05
C VAL A 94 16.76 28.60 4.03
N ASP A 95 16.55 28.87 5.33
CA ASP A 95 16.73 27.88 6.40
C ASP A 95 15.60 26.86 6.52
N PHE A 96 14.46 27.13 5.87
CA PHE A 96 13.33 26.20 5.86
C PHE A 96 13.62 25.02 4.94
N HIS A 97 13.42 23.80 5.44
CA HIS A 97 13.56 22.58 4.66
C HIS A 97 12.60 21.51 5.18
N LEU A 98 12.12 20.68 4.25
CA LEU A 98 11.33 19.49 4.54
C LEU A 98 12.22 18.26 4.37
N GLU A 99 11.96 17.25 5.20
CA GLU A 99 12.52 15.90 5.02
C GLU A 99 11.52 14.98 4.33
N ARG A 100 10.21 15.24 4.49
CA ARG A 100 9.14 14.43 3.90
C ARG A 100 8.10 15.31 3.20
N LEU A 101 7.80 14.98 1.95
CA LEU A 101 6.76 15.65 1.18
C LEU A 101 5.85 14.61 0.52
N ALA A 102 4.54 14.73 0.74
CA ALA A 102 3.52 13.93 0.08
C ALA A 102 2.51 14.84 -0.63
N ILE A 103 2.32 14.61 -1.92
CA ILE A 103 1.36 15.34 -2.75
C ILE A 103 0.52 14.33 -3.54
N VAL A 104 -0.74 14.20 -3.12
CA VAL A 104 -1.71 13.27 -3.70
C VAL A 104 -2.85 14.07 -4.36
N PRO A 105 -3.13 13.86 -5.66
CA PRO A 105 -4.13 14.60 -6.39
C PRO A 105 -5.54 14.31 -5.89
N VAL A 106 -6.44 15.24 -6.20
CA VAL A 106 -7.87 15.04 -6.00
C VAL A 106 -8.35 13.88 -6.86
N ALA A 107 -9.05 12.93 -6.22
CA ALA A 107 -9.58 11.75 -6.89
C ALA A 107 -8.50 10.84 -7.48
N GLU A 108 -7.37 10.72 -6.77
CA GLU A 108 -6.41 9.65 -7.01
C GLU A 108 -7.09 8.28 -7.03
N ALA A 109 -6.54 7.36 -7.83
CA ALA A 109 -6.96 5.98 -7.83
C ALA A 109 -6.82 5.40 -6.42
N VAL A 110 -7.93 4.93 -5.86
CA VAL A 110 -7.97 4.31 -4.54
C VAL A 110 -7.72 2.82 -4.70
N ARG A 111 -6.80 2.26 -3.91
CA ARG A 111 -6.67 0.81 -3.77
C ARG A 111 -7.94 0.25 -3.15
N VAL A 112 -8.62 -0.64 -3.85
CA VAL A 112 -9.81 -1.34 -3.36
C VAL A 112 -9.37 -2.71 -2.86
N GLY A 113 -9.86 -3.11 -1.68
CA GLY A 113 -9.59 -4.43 -1.10
C GLY A 113 -8.52 -4.43 0.00
N GLU A 114 -8.28 -3.31 0.70
CA GLU A 114 -7.47 -3.35 1.92
C GLU A 114 -8.07 -2.50 3.02
N GLY A 115 -8.56 -3.17 4.07
CA GLY A 115 -8.91 -2.53 5.32
C GLY A 115 -10.35 -2.09 5.47
N PRO A 116 -10.64 -1.39 6.59
CA PRO A 116 -11.99 -1.03 6.97
C PRO A 116 -12.54 -0.17 5.85
N PHE A 117 -13.56 -0.70 5.20
CA PHE A 117 -14.14 -0.04 4.06
C PHE A 117 -14.75 1.28 4.56
N ASP A 118 -14.07 2.41 4.33
CA ASP A 118 -14.63 3.71 4.67
C ASP A 118 -15.89 3.88 3.82
N ALA A 119 -17.03 3.96 4.50
CA ALA A 119 -18.35 4.00 3.89
C ALA A 119 -18.43 5.04 2.77
N ARG A 120 -17.67 6.14 2.86
CA ARG A 120 -17.62 7.18 1.83
C ARG A 120 -17.21 6.64 0.47
N TYR A 121 -16.28 5.68 0.39
CA TYR A 121 -15.85 5.10 -0.87
C TYR A 121 -16.93 4.18 -1.48
N THR A 122 -17.97 3.78 -0.74
CA THR A 122 -19.09 2.96 -1.27
C THR A 122 -20.01 3.80 -2.13
N GLU A 123 -20.13 5.08 -1.79
CA GLU A 123 -21.15 5.91 -2.37
C GLU A 123 -20.72 6.34 -3.77
N ARG A 124 -21.57 6.09 -4.77
CA ARG A 124 -21.35 6.62 -6.13
C ARG A 124 -21.14 8.14 -6.10
N THR A 125 -21.83 8.82 -5.17
CA THR A 125 -21.72 10.25 -4.91
C THR A 125 -20.28 10.67 -4.67
N TYR A 126 -19.47 9.90 -3.93
CA TYR A 126 -18.04 10.18 -3.68
C TYR A 126 -17.29 10.42 -4.99
N TYR A 127 -17.41 9.53 -5.98
CA TYR A 127 -16.67 9.62 -7.24
C TYR A 127 -17.21 10.69 -8.20
N VAL A 128 -18.49 11.05 -8.09
CA VAL A 128 -19.14 12.00 -9.02
C VAL A 128 -19.30 13.41 -8.45
N ARG A 129 -18.74 13.69 -7.26
CA ARG A 129 -18.80 15.03 -6.65
C ARG A 129 -18.22 16.08 -7.59
N GLU A 130 -18.85 17.25 -7.58
CA GLU A 130 -18.52 18.35 -8.48
C GLU A 130 -17.06 18.80 -8.33
N TYR A 131 -16.56 19.04 -7.11
CA TYR A 131 -15.15 19.38 -6.90
C TYR A 131 -14.17 18.32 -7.43
N ARG A 132 -14.46 17.02 -7.26
CA ARG A 132 -13.60 15.95 -7.81
C ARG A 132 -13.60 16.00 -9.33
N ARG A 133 -14.76 16.20 -9.97
CA ARG A 133 -14.84 16.42 -11.42
C ARG A 133 -14.10 17.68 -11.88
N LYS A 134 -14.16 18.75 -11.09
CA LYS A 134 -13.50 20.04 -11.35
C LYS A 134 -11.97 19.91 -11.32
N TYR A 135 -11.43 19.22 -10.32
CA TYR A 135 -9.99 19.21 -10.04
C TYR A 135 -9.23 17.97 -10.51
N LYS A 136 -9.91 16.85 -10.84
CA LYS A 136 -9.26 15.60 -11.31
C LYS A 136 -8.33 15.82 -12.52
N ASN A 137 -8.70 16.72 -13.42
CA ASN A 137 -7.96 16.99 -14.66
C ASN A 137 -7.39 18.42 -14.71
N ASP A 138 -7.12 19.03 -13.56
CA ASP A 138 -6.55 20.38 -13.53
C ASP A 138 -5.12 20.36 -14.10
N SER A 139 -4.96 20.90 -15.32
CA SER A 139 -3.68 20.93 -16.03
C SER A 139 -2.62 21.76 -15.31
N LEU A 140 -3.03 22.74 -14.49
CA LEU A 140 -2.13 23.59 -13.72
C LEU A 140 -1.65 22.90 -12.44
N ALA A 141 -2.34 21.87 -11.96
CA ALA A 141 -1.94 21.11 -10.79
C ALA A 141 -0.59 20.41 -10.98
N ARG A 142 -0.25 19.96 -12.20
CA ARG A 142 1.06 19.37 -12.52
C ARG A 142 2.20 20.37 -12.32
N TYR A 143 2.02 21.59 -12.84
CA TYR A 143 3.01 22.65 -12.65
C TYR A 143 3.13 23.01 -11.16
N ALA A 144 2.01 23.18 -10.47
CA ALA A 144 1.99 23.47 -9.06
C ALA A 144 2.71 22.39 -8.25
N ALA A 145 2.40 21.11 -8.45
CA ALA A 145 3.04 19.99 -7.76
C ALA A 145 4.56 19.95 -7.98
N THR A 146 5.00 20.13 -9.23
CA THR A 146 6.41 20.24 -9.59
C THR A 146 7.08 21.41 -8.86
N ALA A 147 6.43 22.56 -8.81
CA ALA A 147 6.96 23.72 -8.12
C ALA A 147 6.98 23.54 -6.59
N PHE A 148 5.97 22.90 -6.00
CA PHE A 148 6.00 22.53 -4.57
C PHE A 148 7.16 21.59 -4.28
N LEU A 149 7.36 20.56 -5.10
CA LEU A 149 8.44 19.61 -4.95
C LEU A 149 9.81 20.29 -4.92
N PHE A 150 10.09 21.16 -5.89
CA PHE A 150 11.41 21.76 -6.04
C PHE A 150 11.63 23.05 -5.24
N GLN A 151 10.61 23.90 -5.07
CA GLN A 151 10.75 25.18 -4.36
C GLN A 151 10.47 25.06 -2.87
N VAL A 152 9.46 24.27 -2.47
CA VAL A 152 9.06 24.08 -1.07
C VAL A 152 9.77 22.90 -0.44
N GLY A 153 9.78 21.77 -1.13
CA GLY A 153 10.45 20.55 -0.67
C GLY A 153 11.97 20.68 -0.63
N LYS A 154 12.57 21.28 -1.69
CA LYS A 154 14.02 21.37 -1.93
C LYS A 154 14.69 19.99 -1.96
N ALA A 155 14.96 19.47 -3.16
CA ALA A 155 15.47 18.11 -3.38
C ALA A 155 16.69 17.72 -2.50
N ALA A 156 17.58 18.68 -2.19
CA ALA A 156 18.75 18.47 -1.35
C ALA A 156 18.47 18.01 0.10
N HIS A 157 17.26 18.18 0.60
CA HIS A 157 16.87 17.84 1.98
C HIS A 157 15.80 16.74 2.06
N LEU A 158 15.12 16.45 0.96
CA LEU A 158 14.03 15.48 0.92
C LEU A 158 14.58 14.06 1.04
N ARG A 159 14.15 13.38 2.09
CA ARG A 159 14.44 11.97 2.36
C ARG A 159 13.31 11.07 1.88
N HIS A 160 12.07 11.54 1.99
CA HIS A 160 10.90 10.80 1.52
C HIS A 160 10.02 11.67 0.63
N VAL A 161 9.70 11.15 -0.56
CA VAL A 161 8.79 11.79 -1.51
C VAL A 161 7.67 10.83 -1.88
N GLN A 162 6.43 11.30 -1.77
CA GLN A 162 5.25 10.64 -2.33
C GLN A 162 4.57 11.58 -3.31
N LEU A 163 4.44 11.14 -4.56
CA LEU A 163 3.85 11.91 -5.64
C LEU A 163 3.00 11.02 -6.52
N SER A 164 1.89 11.55 -7.00
CA SER A 164 1.18 10.91 -8.10
C SER A 164 1.87 11.21 -9.44
N ALA A 165 2.01 10.19 -10.27
CA ALA A 165 2.49 10.31 -11.64
C ALA A 165 1.50 11.06 -12.56
N ASP A 166 0.26 11.30 -12.11
CA ASP A 166 -0.65 12.25 -12.77
C ASP A 166 -0.17 13.70 -12.64
N LEU A 167 0.55 14.01 -11.55
CA LEU A 167 1.05 15.33 -11.17
C LEU A 167 2.54 15.56 -11.44
N CYS A 168 3.33 14.51 -11.68
CA CYS A 168 4.77 14.61 -11.91
C CYS A 168 5.25 13.55 -12.90
N THR A 169 6.05 13.94 -13.89
CA THR A 169 6.64 13.00 -14.87
C THR A 169 8.02 12.53 -14.40
N LEU A 170 8.48 11.40 -14.95
CA LEU A 170 9.85 10.93 -14.69
C LEU A 170 10.90 11.94 -15.18
N ASP A 171 10.64 12.63 -16.30
CA ASP A 171 11.52 13.69 -16.80
C ASP A 171 11.77 14.75 -15.72
N ALA A 172 10.71 15.20 -15.05
CA ALA A 172 10.80 16.21 -14.00
C ALA A 172 11.69 15.75 -12.84
N LEU A 173 11.60 14.47 -12.44
CA LEU A 173 12.44 13.91 -11.39
C LEU A 173 13.93 13.85 -11.77
N THR A 174 14.25 13.73 -13.07
CA THR A 174 15.66 13.73 -13.54
C THR A 174 16.29 15.10 -13.70
N VAL A 175 15.54 16.19 -13.52
CA VAL A 175 16.04 17.57 -13.71
C VAL A 175 17.03 17.97 -12.60
N GLN A 176 16.91 17.37 -11.41
CA GLN A 176 17.75 17.70 -10.25
C GLN A 176 18.30 16.42 -9.61
N GLU A 177 19.38 16.58 -8.86
CA GLU A 177 19.94 15.54 -8.02
C GLU A 177 19.19 15.44 -6.68
N TRP A 178 19.14 14.22 -6.15
CA TRP A 178 18.45 13.87 -4.91
C TRP A 178 19.44 13.21 -3.93
N PRO A 179 20.36 13.99 -3.35
CA PRO A 179 21.54 13.44 -2.67
C PRO A 179 21.21 12.66 -1.39
N VAL A 180 20.02 12.84 -0.81
CA VAL A 180 19.63 12.25 0.48
C VAL A 180 18.29 11.51 0.44
N LEU A 181 17.67 11.37 -0.76
CA LEU A 181 16.38 10.71 -0.90
C LEU A 181 16.52 9.22 -0.64
N ASP A 182 15.84 8.71 0.39
CA ASP A 182 15.83 7.31 0.79
C ASP A 182 14.59 6.56 0.29
N THR A 183 13.46 7.25 0.15
CA THR A 183 12.17 6.67 -0.21
C THR A 183 11.46 7.47 -1.30
N LEU A 184 11.14 6.80 -2.41
CA LEU A 184 10.31 7.36 -3.48
C LEU A 184 9.04 6.52 -3.65
N VAL A 185 7.88 7.18 -3.55
CA VAL A 185 6.56 6.58 -3.74
C VAL A 185 5.86 7.27 -4.90
N LEU A 186 5.58 6.51 -5.96
CA LEU A 186 4.83 6.94 -7.13
C LEU A 186 3.48 6.24 -7.20
N THR A 187 2.41 7.01 -7.25
CA THR A 187 1.01 6.55 -7.29
C THR A 187 0.28 7.09 -8.53
N GLY A 188 -1.01 6.83 -8.69
CA GLY A 188 -1.81 7.31 -9.83
C GLY A 188 -1.63 6.45 -11.09
N HIS A 189 -1.71 7.05 -12.28
CA HIS A 189 -1.50 6.32 -13.53
C HIS A 189 -0.02 6.23 -13.89
N ALA A 190 0.37 5.15 -14.57
CA ALA A 190 1.73 5.01 -15.09
C ALA A 190 2.12 6.24 -15.93
N PRO A 191 3.27 6.89 -15.64
CA PRO A 191 3.69 8.07 -16.38
C PRO A 191 3.99 7.71 -17.83
N ARG A 192 3.55 8.57 -18.75
CA ARG A 192 3.92 8.48 -20.17
C ARG A 192 5.07 9.42 -20.43
N GLY A 193 6.17 8.92 -20.97
CA GLY A 193 7.36 9.71 -21.27
C GLY A 193 8.45 8.85 -21.88
N ASN A 194 9.53 9.52 -22.30
CA ASN A 194 10.71 8.84 -22.85
C ASN A 194 11.79 8.60 -21.80
N THR A 195 11.72 9.28 -20.64
CA THR A 195 12.68 9.07 -19.56
C THR A 195 12.47 7.71 -18.91
N GLU A 196 13.56 6.99 -18.78
CA GLU A 196 13.62 5.66 -18.20
C GLU A 196 13.68 5.75 -16.67
N LEU A 197 13.06 4.80 -15.96
CA LEU A 197 13.11 4.78 -14.49
C LEU A 197 14.55 4.67 -13.98
N ILE A 198 15.40 3.92 -14.68
CA ILE A 198 16.81 3.76 -14.32
C ILE A 198 17.54 5.12 -14.32
N ASP A 199 17.19 6.04 -15.21
CA ASP A 199 17.74 7.40 -15.21
C ASP A 199 17.28 8.25 -14.02
N VAL A 200 16.06 7.99 -13.52
CA VAL A 200 15.56 8.60 -12.28
C VAL A 200 16.32 8.07 -11.08
N ILE A 201 16.55 6.76 -11.02
CA ILE A 201 17.30 6.14 -9.93
C ILE A 201 18.76 6.61 -9.92
N ALA A 202 19.36 6.83 -11.10
CA ALA A 202 20.73 7.29 -11.24
C ALA A 202 20.99 8.66 -10.56
N VAL A 203 19.98 9.54 -10.51
CA VAL A 203 20.09 10.83 -9.81
C VAL A 203 19.71 10.77 -8.32
N MET A 204 19.46 9.56 -7.79
CA MET A 204 19.05 9.29 -6.40
C MET A 204 19.98 8.27 -5.73
N PRO A 205 21.24 8.64 -5.41
CA PRO A 205 22.27 7.71 -4.95
C PRO A 205 22.00 7.07 -3.56
N CYS A 206 21.08 7.62 -2.78
CA CYS A 206 20.71 7.09 -1.46
C CYS A 206 19.37 6.34 -1.46
N LEU A 207 18.74 6.15 -2.62
CA LEU A 207 17.41 5.54 -2.70
C LEU A 207 17.47 4.07 -2.25
N ARG A 208 16.78 3.75 -1.15
CA ARG A 208 16.67 2.38 -0.63
C ARG A 208 15.30 1.78 -0.86
N GLU A 209 14.27 2.62 -0.96
CA GLU A 209 12.90 2.17 -1.08
C GLU A 209 12.20 2.83 -2.27
N LEU A 210 11.69 1.99 -3.17
CA LEU A 210 10.91 2.42 -4.33
C LEU A 210 9.54 1.77 -4.32
N ARG A 211 8.49 2.59 -4.43
CA ARG A 211 7.11 2.11 -4.57
C ARG A 211 6.50 2.62 -5.88
N LEU A 212 6.20 1.73 -6.82
CA LEU A 212 5.53 1.99 -8.10
C LEU A 212 4.10 1.45 -8.06
N LEU A 213 3.22 2.22 -7.45
CA LEU A 213 1.86 1.83 -7.09
C LEU A 213 0.85 2.44 -8.07
N PHE A 214 0.98 2.06 -9.34
CA PHE A 214 0.16 2.58 -10.43
C PHE A 214 -1.16 1.82 -10.60
N ALA A 215 -2.20 2.54 -11.00
CA ALA A 215 -3.48 1.96 -11.37
C ALA A 215 -3.46 1.42 -12.81
N LYS A 216 -3.93 0.18 -12.99
CA LYS A 216 -4.00 -0.47 -14.31
C LYS A 216 -5.26 -0.04 -15.08
N THR A 217 -5.10 0.35 -16.35
CA THR A 217 -6.23 0.65 -17.28
C THR A 217 -6.34 -0.39 -18.41
N LYS A 218 -7.49 -0.50 -19.10
CA LYS A 218 -7.78 -1.61 -20.06
C LYS A 218 -6.73 -1.79 -21.15
N SER A 219 -6.19 -0.67 -21.60
CA SER A 219 -5.39 -0.53 -22.82
C SER A 219 -3.97 -0.11 -22.49
N ASP A 220 -3.58 -0.17 -21.22
CA ASP A 220 -2.22 0.13 -20.81
C ASP A 220 -1.35 -1.10 -21.10
N PRO A 221 -0.29 -0.98 -21.92
CA PRO A 221 0.69 -2.06 -22.10
C PRO A 221 1.46 -2.39 -20.80
N GLY A 222 1.27 -1.61 -19.75
CA GLY A 222 1.99 -1.74 -18.49
C GLY A 222 3.22 -0.84 -18.48
N PHE A 223 3.52 -0.31 -17.31
CA PHE A 223 4.71 0.49 -17.07
C PHE A 223 5.95 -0.40 -17.13
N ARG A 224 6.78 -0.20 -18.16
CA ARG A 224 8.05 -0.91 -18.32
C ARG A 224 9.07 -0.35 -17.33
N ILE A 225 9.49 -1.16 -16.37
CA ILE A 225 10.56 -0.83 -15.42
C ILE A 225 11.91 -0.82 -16.14
N LEU A 226 12.12 -1.83 -17.00
CA LEU A 226 13.26 -1.94 -17.90
C LEU A 226 12.78 -1.79 -19.35
N LEU A 227 13.54 -1.06 -20.16
CA LEU A 227 13.31 -0.99 -21.60
C LEU A 227 14.16 -2.02 -22.35
N ASP A 228 13.75 -2.34 -23.58
CA ASP A 228 14.34 -3.40 -24.41
C ASP A 228 15.80 -3.08 -24.86
N HIS A 229 16.26 -1.84 -24.66
CA HIS A 229 17.61 -1.41 -24.98
C HIS A 229 18.36 -1.11 -23.68
N LEU A 230 19.43 -1.88 -23.44
CA LEU A 230 20.31 -1.73 -22.28
C LEU A 230 21.74 -1.49 -22.79
N PRO A 231 22.49 -0.50 -22.25
CA PRO A 231 22.11 0.48 -21.21
C PRO A 231 21.05 1.49 -21.68
N THR A 232 20.55 2.32 -20.75
CA THR A 232 19.61 3.42 -21.06
C THR A 232 20.20 4.40 -22.08
N VAL A 233 19.37 5.30 -22.64
CA VAL A 233 19.84 6.39 -23.52
C VAL A 233 20.88 7.29 -22.82
N ARG A 234 20.82 7.43 -21.50
CA ARG A 234 21.82 8.17 -20.70
C ARG A 234 22.98 7.30 -20.20
N ASN A 235 23.13 6.10 -20.76
CA ASN A 235 24.20 5.14 -20.47
C ASN A 235 24.20 4.61 -19.02
N ASN A 236 23.03 4.57 -18.38
CA ASN A 236 22.86 3.97 -17.06
C ASN A 236 22.53 2.48 -17.18
N LEU A 237 22.96 1.70 -16.19
CA LEU A 237 22.78 0.25 -16.16
C LEU A 237 21.69 -0.16 -15.16
N PRO A 238 20.88 -1.20 -15.46
CA PRO A 238 19.89 -1.73 -14.52
C PRO A 238 20.45 -2.21 -13.18
N SER A 239 21.76 -2.48 -13.10
CA SER A 239 22.45 -2.83 -11.85
C SER A 239 22.28 -1.76 -10.75
N LEU A 240 21.87 -0.53 -11.10
CA LEU A 240 21.43 0.48 -10.14
C LEU A 240 20.26 0.01 -9.27
N LEU A 241 19.37 -0.87 -9.76
CA LEU A 241 18.31 -1.49 -8.95
C LEU A 241 18.86 -2.29 -7.77
N GLY A 242 20.13 -2.71 -7.83
CA GLY A 242 20.82 -3.44 -6.77
C GLY A 242 21.02 -2.64 -5.49
N GLN A 243 20.81 -1.31 -5.49
CA GLN A 243 20.85 -0.49 -4.29
C GLN A 243 19.58 -0.53 -3.44
N LEU A 244 18.48 -1.03 -4.01
CA LEU A 244 17.17 -1.07 -3.38
C LEU A 244 17.08 -2.19 -2.35
N GLU A 245 16.61 -1.85 -1.16
CA GLU A 245 16.32 -2.76 -0.04
C GLU A 245 14.81 -3.03 0.06
N GLY A 246 13.97 -2.09 -0.39
CA GLY A 246 12.52 -2.23 -0.45
C GLY A 246 11.96 -1.90 -1.83
N LEU A 247 11.16 -2.80 -2.38
CA LEU A 247 10.50 -2.61 -3.68
C LEU A 247 9.02 -2.97 -3.56
N ALA A 248 8.15 -2.01 -3.84
CA ALA A 248 6.71 -2.25 -3.94
C ALA A 248 6.23 -1.95 -5.36
N LEU A 249 5.61 -2.91 -6.02
CA LEU A 249 5.14 -2.77 -7.39
C LEU A 249 3.65 -3.05 -7.48
N SER A 250 3.03 -2.51 -8.52
CA SER A 250 1.64 -2.78 -8.86
C SER A 250 1.52 -3.72 -10.06
N ASN A 251 0.36 -4.35 -10.22
CA ASN A 251 -0.04 -5.12 -11.42
C ASN A 251 -0.07 -4.30 -12.73
N ALA A 252 0.13 -2.98 -12.65
CA ALA A 252 0.32 -2.10 -13.79
C ALA A 252 1.77 -2.04 -14.27
N CYS A 253 2.74 -2.57 -13.53
CA CYS A 253 4.14 -2.64 -13.95
C CYS A 253 4.43 -3.93 -14.75
N ASN A 254 5.39 -3.86 -15.67
CA ASN A 254 6.04 -5.04 -16.25
C ASN A 254 7.25 -5.43 -15.39
N PHE A 255 7.31 -6.71 -15.02
CA PHE A 255 8.31 -7.31 -14.15
C PHE A 255 9.42 -8.06 -14.88
N ASP A 256 9.33 -8.21 -16.21
CA ASP A 256 10.28 -8.98 -16.98
C ASP A 256 11.71 -8.52 -16.68
N ASP A 257 12.56 -9.46 -16.24
CA ASP A 257 13.99 -9.27 -15.96
C ASP A 257 14.35 -8.27 -14.85
N VAL A 258 13.36 -7.78 -14.08
CA VAL A 258 13.59 -6.75 -13.05
C VAL A 258 14.33 -7.32 -11.85
N PHE A 259 13.93 -8.50 -11.40
CA PHE A 259 14.35 -9.04 -10.11
C PHE A 259 15.76 -9.61 -10.14
N HIS A 260 16.29 -9.95 -11.31
CA HIS A 260 17.69 -10.34 -11.39
C HIS A 260 18.66 -9.18 -11.08
N TYR A 261 18.22 -7.92 -11.18
CA TYR A 261 19.04 -6.75 -10.83
C TYR A 261 18.82 -6.26 -9.39
N THR A 262 17.81 -6.74 -8.67
CA THR A 262 17.48 -6.28 -7.30
C THR A 262 18.21 -7.09 -6.22
N THR A 263 19.54 -7.13 -6.29
CA THR A 263 20.35 -8.07 -5.49
C THR A 263 20.42 -7.77 -3.98
N SER A 264 20.05 -6.56 -3.55
CA SER A 264 20.02 -6.17 -2.13
C SER A 264 18.62 -6.22 -1.51
N LEU A 265 17.63 -6.75 -2.24
CA LEU A 265 16.23 -6.65 -1.84
C LEU A 265 15.95 -7.44 -0.55
N GLU A 266 15.45 -6.74 0.47
CA GLU A 266 15.01 -7.31 1.75
C GLU A 266 13.49 -7.39 1.85
N ARG A 267 12.78 -6.48 1.19
CA ARG A 267 11.31 -6.34 1.26
C ARG A 267 10.73 -6.22 -0.15
N LEU A 268 9.82 -7.14 -0.52
CA LEU A 268 9.07 -7.10 -1.77
C LEU A 268 7.57 -7.09 -1.51
N ALA A 269 6.85 -6.15 -2.12
CA ALA A 269 5.39 -6.14 -2.17
C ALA A 269 4.93 -6.06 -3.63
N ILE A 270 4.02 -6.95 -4.05
CA ILE A 270 3.35 -6.83 -5.35
C ILE A 270 1.85 -6.74 -5.12
N CYS A 271 1.30 -5.59 -5.52
CA CYS A 271 -0.03 -5.13 -5.18
C CYS A 271 -0.92 -5.10 -6.44
N ALA A 272 -2.19 -5.46 -6.30
CA ALA A 272 -3.18 -5.17 -7.32
C ALA A 272 -3.82 -3.81 -7.03
N ILE A 273 -3.72 -2.87 -7.98
CA ILE A 273 -4.26 -1.52 -7.88
C ILE A 273 -5.14 -1.24 -9.09
N ILE A 274 -6.30 -0.63 -8.85
CA ILE A 274 -7.31 -0.39 -9.88
C ILE A 274 -7.66 1.08 -10.02
N ASP A 275 -8.02 1.45 -11.24
CA ASP A 275 -8.86 2.60 -11.50
C ASP A 275 -10.32 2.11 -11.61
N GLN A 276 -11.22 2.67 -10.79
CA GLN A 276 -12.62 2.23 -10.71
C GLN A 276 -13.36 2.44 -12.04
N PRO A 277 -14.40 1.62 -12.35
CA PRO A 277 -15.13 0.69 -11.47
C PRO A 277 -14.86 -0.80 -11.75
N ARG A 278 -13.59 -1.23 -11.86
CA ARG A 278 -13.25 -2.57 -12.35
C ARG A 278 -12.74 -3.50 -11.25
N VAL A 279 -12.87 -4.81 -11.48
CA VAL A 279 -12.25 -5.82 -10.61
C VAL A 279 -10.74 -5.81 -10.83
N PRO A 280 -9.92 -5.79 -9.75
CA PRO A 280 -8.47 -5.88 -9.88
C PRO A 280 -8.06 -7.21 -10.52
N ILE A 281 -7.09 -7.14 -11.45
CA ILE A 281 -6.40 -8.31 -12.02
C ILE A 281 -5.05 -8.40 -11.32
N ALA A 282 -4.92 -9.34 -10.39
CA ALA A 282 -3.67 -9.59 -9.67
C ALA A 282 -2.72 -10.47 -10.49
N LEU A 283 -1.66 -10.94 -9.85
CA LEU A 283 -0.71 -11.88 -10.46
C LEU A 283 -1.35 -13.26 -10.63
N SER A 284 -1.19 -13.83 -11.82
CA SER A 284 -1.42 -15.26 -12.05
C SER A 284 -0.31 -16.08 -11.41
N ARG A 285 -0.54 -17.39 -11.24
CA ARG A 285 0.51 -18.34 -10.84
C ARG A 285 1.70 -18.31 -11.78
N ALA A 286 1.45 -18.18 -13.09
CA ALA A 286 2.53 -18.09 -14.08
C ALA A 286 3.39 -16.84 -13.88
N ASP A 287 2.79 -15.72 -13.44
CA ASP A 287 3.55 -14.51 -13.12
C ASP A 287 4.45 -14.73 -11.90
N ILE A 288 3.95 -15.39 -10.86
CA ILE A 288 4.72 -15.72 -9.66
C ILE A 288 5.89 -16.64 -10.01
N ASP A 289 5.65 -17.70 -10.78
CA ASP A 289 6.70 -18.64 -11.20
C ASP A 289 7.79 -17.91 -12.02
N ARG A 290 7.41 -16.96 -12.89
CA ARG A 290 8.36 -16.11 -13.63
C ARG A 290 9.18 -15.22 -12.70
N ILE A 291 8.55 -14.59 -11.73
CA ILE A 291 9.23 -13.72 -10.73
C ILE A 291 10.25 -14.54 -9.92
N LEU A 292 9.86 -15.72 -9.44
CA LEU A 292 10.74 -16.59 -8.67
C LEU A 292 11.92 -17.10 -9.52
N ALA A 293 11.68 -17.42 -10.79
CA ALA A 293 12.73 -17.81 -11.72
C ALA A 293 13.72 -16.66 -11.98
N ASP A 294 13.22 -15.44 -12.19
CA ASP A 294 14.05 -14.25 -12.41
C ASP A 294 14.90 -13.91 -11.17
N MET A 295 14.32 -13.99 -9.97
CA MET A 295 15.06 -13.89 -8.71
C MET A 295 16.17 -14.94 -8.62
N ALA A 296 15.89 -16.18 -9.00
CA ALA A 296 16.87 -17.26 -8.97
C ALA A 296 18.04 -17.05 -9.95
N MET A 297 17.86 -16.24 -10.99
CA MET A 297 18.93 -15.87 -11.92
C MET A 297 19.86 -14.80 -11.35
N GLY A 298 19.32 -13.81 -10.64
CA GLY A 298 20.10 -12.74 -10.02
C GLY A 298 20.82 -13.13 -8.73
N HIS A 299 20.31 -14.14 -8.03
CA HIS A 299 20.84 -14.60 -6.74
C HIS A 299 21.38 -16.03 -6.85
N ARG A 300 22.57 -16.30 -6.32
CA ARG A 300 22.97 -17.71 -6.13
C ARG A 300 22.04 -18.34 -5.09
N MET A 301 21.77 -19.64 -5.23
CA MET A 301 20.92 -20.35 -4.28
C MET A 301 21.39 -20.10 -2.83
N GLY A 302 20.48 -19.62 -1.98
CA GLY A 302 20.76 -19.32 -0.57
C GLY A 302 21.30 -17.90 -0.29
N GLU A 303 21.53 -17.07 -1.32
CA GLU A 303 21.99 -15.68 -1.15
C GLU A 303 20.85 -14.64 -1.16
N SER A 304 19.59 -15.09 -1.24
CA SER A 304 18.44 -14.19 -1.15
C SER A 304 18.39 -13.53 0.24
N LYS A 305 18.41 -12.19 0.24
CA LYS A 305 18.24 -11.35 1.44
C LYS A 305 16.78 -11.05 1.75
N LEU A 306 15.85 -11.57 0.95
CA LEU A 306 14.43 -11.27 1.09
C LEU A 306 13.91 -11.82 2.43
N THR A 307 13.56 -10.90 3.33
CA THR A 307 13.01 -11.20 4.66
C THR A 307 11.50 -10.97 4.71
N ARG A 308 10.96 -10.13 3.83
CA ARG A 308 9.51 -9.89 3.74
C ARG A 308 9.03 -9.99 2.31
N LEU A 309 8.05 -10.86 2.07
CA LEU A 309 7.35 -10.99 0.80
C LEU A 309 5.86 -10.81 1.02
N ARG A 310 5.28 -9.91 0.22
CA ARG A 310 3.84 -9.68 0.14
C ARG A 310 3.39 -9.75 -1.31
N ILE A 311 2.44 -10.62 -1.63
CA ILE A 311 1.93 -10.76 -3.00
C ILE A 311 0.41 -10.87 -3.02
N MET A 312 -0.19 -10.13 -3.95
CA MET A 312 -1.59 -10.28 -4.33
C MET A 312 -1.69 -11.17 -5.57
N ILE A 313 -2.54 -12.19 -5.51
CA ILE A 313 -2.67 -13.23 -6.53
C ILE A 313 -4.12 -13.36 -7.00
N GLU A 314 -4.37 -13.69 -8.25
CA GLU A 314 -5.74 -13.97 -8.74
C GLU A 314 -6.15 -15.43 -8.53
N ASP A 315 -5.17 -16.33 -8.56
CA ASP A 315 -5.36 -17.76 -8.41
C ASP A 315 -5.46 -18.17 -6.94
N LYS A 316 -6.12 -19.29 -6.68
CA LYS A 316 -6.17 -19.86 -5.33
C LYS A 316 -4.76 -20.29 -4.89
N VAL A 317 -4.40 -19.91 -3.66
CA VAL A 317 -3.16 -20.37 -3.04
C VAL A 317 -3.15 -21.89 -2.93
N ASN A 318 -2.01 -22.51 -3.24
CA ASN A 318 -1.82 -23.95 -3.16
C ASN A 318 -0.44 -24.30 -2.57
N PRO A 319 -0.27 -25.49 -2.00
CA PRO A 319 0.99 -25.91 -1.37
C PRO A 319 2.20 -25.84 -2.31
N HIS A 320 2.05 -26.19 -3.59
CA HIS A 320 3.16 -26.14 -4.55
C HIS A 320 3.72 -24.73 -4.72
N MET A 321 2.85 -23.72 -4.82
CA MET A 321 3.27 -22.32 -4.93
C MET A 321 3.95 -21.84 -3.64
N CYS A 322 3.39 -22.19 -2.47
CA CYS A 322 4.01 -21.91 -1.18
C CYS A 322 5.41 -22.55 -1.06
N HIS A 323 5.56 -23.78 -1.54
CA HIS A 323 6.84 -24.50 -1.53
C HIS A 323 7.86 -23.86 -2.47
N ALA A 324 7.43 -23.42 -3.66
CA ALA A 324 8.30 -22.69 -4.58
C ALA A 324 8.81 -21.39 -3.96
N ILE A 325 7.91 -20.57 -3.38
CA ILE A 325 8.29 -19.36 -2.64
C ILE A 325 9.28 -19.70 -1.52
N ALA A 326 8.98 -20.72 -0.71
CA ALA A 326 9.81 -21.12 0.42
C ALA A 326 11.22 -21.57 -0.01
N THR A 327 11.31 -22.26 -1.14
CA THR A 327 12.57 -22.77 -1.69
C THR A 327 13.43 -21.65 -2.28
N HIS A 328 12.82 -20.72 -3.01
CA HIS A 328 13.53 -19.60 -3.63
C HIS A 328 13.86 -18.47 -2.64
N CYS A 329 13.11 -18.35 -1.55
CA CYS A 329 13.26 -17.30 -0.55
C CYS A 329 13.37 -17.89 0.87
N PRO A 330 14.41 -18.70 1.19
CA PRO A 330 14.51 -19.40 2.48
C PRO A 330 14.73 -18.46 3.69
N SER A 331 15.14 -17.22 3.44
CA SER A 331 15.41 -16.20 4.46
C SER A 331 14.15 -15.48 4.96
N LEU A 332 12.96 -15.79 4.44
CA LEU A 332 11.73 -15.08 4.79
C LEU A 332 11.42 -15.16 6.29
N GLU A 333 11.16 -13.99 6.86
CA GLU A 333 10.64 -13.78 8.21
C GLU A 333 9.14 -13.42 8.17
N VAL A 334 8.68 -12.79 7.10
CA VAL A 334 7.28 -12.40 6.89
C VAL A 334 6.82 -12.82 5.49
N LEU A 335 5.76 -13.63 5.43
CA LEU A 335 5.12 -14.02 4.17
C LEU A 335 3.64 -13.66 4.21
N GLU A 336 3.20 -12.84 3.26
CA GLU A 336 1.80 -12.49 3.06
C GLU A 336 1.35 -12.83 1.63
N ILE A 337 0.37 -13.71 1.51
CA ILE A 337 -0.26 -14.07 0.24
C ILE A 337 -1.74 -13.74 0.34
N GLU A 338 -2.16 -12.80 -0.47
CA GLU A 338 -3.52 -12.27 -0.49
C GLU A 338 -4.18 -12.62 -1.82
N LEU A 339 -5.39 -13.17 -1.75
CA LEU A 339 -6.16 -13.41 -2.95
C LEU A 339 -6.76 -12.07 -3.41
N CYS A 340 -6.85 -11.84 -4.70
CA CYS A 340 -7.36 -10.61 -5.27
C CYS A 340 -8.39 -10.98 -6.33
N GLY A 341 -9.62 -10.50 -6.15
CA GLY A 341 -10.73 -10.79 -7.05
C GLY A 341 -11.96 -11.35 -6.33
N TYR A 342 -13.13 -11.06 -6.90
CA TYR A 342 -14.46 -11.33 -6.36
C TYR A 342 -15.07 -12.62 -6.91
N HIS A 343 -14.25 -13.63 -7.14
CA HIS A 343 -14.77 -14.94 -7.45
C HIS A 343 -15.03 -15.64 -6.12
N ASP A 344 -16.31 -15.68 -5.73
CA ASP A 344 -16.87 -16.72 -4.86
C ASP A 344 -16.68 -18.06 -5.59
N GLY A 345 -15.43 -18.49 -5.70
CA GLY A 345 -15.09 -19.75 -6.30
C GLY A 345 -15.61 -20.80 -5.35
N LYS A 346 -16.52 -21.66 -5.83
CA LYS A 346 -16.90 -22.91 -5.16
C LYS A 346 -15.66 -23.51 -4.48
N PRO A 347 -15.75 -23.91 -3.20
CA PRO A 347 -14.63 -24.53 -2.52
C PRO A 347 -14.12 -25.68 -3.39
N ILE A 348 -12.83 -25.69 -3.74
CA ILE A 348 -12.25 -26.85 -4.42
C ILE A 348 -12.15 -28.02 -3.42
N HIS A 349 -12.16 -27.70 -2.12
CA HIS A 349 -12.00 -28.65 -1.04
C HIS A 349 -13.02 -28.37 0.06
N ALA A 350 -13.85 -29.36 0.36
CA ALA A 350 -14.78 -29.30 1.47
C ALA A 350 -13.99 -29.37 2.79
N TRP A 351 -13.79 -28.23 3.45
CA TRP A 351 -13.56 -28.19 4.90
C TRP A 351 -14.85 -28.64 5.57
N VAL A 352 -14.95 -29.93 5.84
CA VAL A 352 -16.01 -30.43 6.70
C VAL A 352 -15.59 -30.06 8.12
N SER A 353 -16.34 -29.13 8.74
CA SER A 353 -16.23 -28.81 10.16
C SER A 353 -16.23 -30.11 10.97
N ILE A 354 -15.29 -30.25 11.89
CA ILE A 354 -15.25 -31.36 12.87
C ILE A 354 -16.39 -31.11 13.86
N VAL A 355 -17.62 -31.32 13.43
CA VAL A 355 -18.71 -31.63 14.35
C VAL A 355 -18.64 -33.14 14.57
N PRO A 356 -18.47 -33.62 15.81
CA PRO A 356 -18.50 -35.05 16.11
C PRO A 356 -19.94 -35.55 16.02
N CYS A 357 -20.49 -35.61 14.80
CA CYS A 357 -21.81 -36.12 14.49
C CYS A 357 -21.70 -36.89 13.16
N ALA A 358 -21.27 -38.15 13.28
CA ALA A 358 -21.23 -39.23 12.29
C ALA A 358 -19.86 -39.56 11.67
N PRO A 359 -19.46 -40.85 11.66
CA PRO A 359 -18.26 -41.33 10.98
C PRO A 359 -18.55 -41.39 9.47
N SER A 360 -18.08 -40.41 8.71
CA SER A 360 -18.07 -40.47 7.25
C SER A 360 -16.67 -40.17 6.73
N ASN A 361 -16.28 -40.80 5.62
CA ASN A 361 -14.93 -40.88 5.01
C ASN A 361 -14.24 -39.54 4.65
N ASN A 362 -14.78 -38.38 5.05
CA ASN A 362 -14.23 -37.05 4.74
C ASN A 362 -13.16 -36.56 5.74
N TYR A 363 -12.89 -37.29 6.82
CA TYR A 363 -11.84 -36.94 7.80
C TYR A 363 -10.42 -36.93 7.21
N ILE A 364 -10.17 -37.73 6.16
CA ILE A 364 -8.81 -37.95 5.62
C ILE A 364 -8.34 -36.78 4.75
N HIS A 365 -9.23 -36.12 4.00
CA HIS A 365 -8.85 -35.01 3.11
C HIS A 365 -8.46 -33.72 3.85
N HIS A 366 -8.93 -33.53 5.08
CA HIS A 366 -8.69 -32.31 5.88
C HIS A 366 -7.27 -32.23 6.45
N LEU A 367 -6.78 -33.33 7.03
CA LEU A 367 -5.43 -33.39 7.60
C LEU A 367 -4.35 -33.33 6.51
N LEU A 368 -4.61 -33.97 5.37
CA LEU A 368 -3.69 -33.97 4.23
C LEU A 368 -3.40 -32.56 3.71
N ASN A 369 -4.44 -31.71 3.55
CA ASN A 369 -4.23 -30.34 3.07
C ASN A 369 -3.44 -29.48 4.06
N GLN A 370 -3.67 -29.63 5.36
CA GLN A 370 -2.92 -28.88 6.38
C GLN A 370 -1.46 -29.33 6.46
N GLU A 371 -1.22 -30.65 6.37
CA GLU A 371 0.12 -31.21 6.27
C GLU A 371 0.84 -30.70 5.02
N GLU A 372 0.19 -30.68 3.85
CA GLU A 372 0.79 -30.17 2.61
C GLU A 372 1.19 -28.69 2.73
N PHE A 373 0.36 -27.82 3.33
CA PHE A 373 0.74 -26.42 3.56
C PHE A 373 1.88 -26.28 4.57
N SER A 374 1.82 -27.02 5.68
CA SER A 374 2.90 -27.03 6.67
C SER A 374 4.23 -27.46 6.04
N ASP A 375 4.22 -28.53 5.26
CA ASP A 375 5.40 -29.08 4.59
C ASP A 375 5.93 -28.13 3.52
N ALA A 376 5.02 -27.44 2.81
CA ALA A 376 5.39 -26.40 1.85
C ALA A 376 6.19 -25.26 2.51
N PHE A 377 5.89 -24.91 3.76
CA PHE A 377 6.62 -23.88 4.51
C PHE A 377 7.84 -24.40 5.29
N ALA A 378 8.08 -25.71 5.31
CA ALA A 378 9.21 -26.30 6.06
C ALA A 378 10.59 -25.68 5.75
N PRO A 379 10.89 -25.22 4.51
CA PRO A 379 12.16 -24.53 4.24
C PRO A 379 12.33 -23.18 4.97
N LEU A 380 11.24 -22.54 5.41
CA LEU A 380 11.24 -21.19 6.01
C LEU A 380 11.54 -21.23 7.52
N LEU A 381 12.78 -21.57 7.86
CA LEU A 381 13.21 -21.71 9.25
C LEU A 381 13.11 -20.42 10.08
N ARG A 382 13.05 -19.26 9.43
CA ARG A 382 12.99 -17.93 10.08
C ARG A 382 11.60 -17.30 10.05
N LEU A 383 10.59 -17.98 9.51
CA LEU A 383 9.24 -17.43 9.37
C LEU A 383 8.63 -17.07 10.74
N ARG A 384 8.39 -15.79 10.98
CA ARG A 384 7.77 -15.26 12.20
C ARG A 384 6.32 -14.89 11.98
N GLU A 385 5.99 -14.34 10.81
CA GLU A 385 4.64 -13.87 10.48
C GLU A 385 4.17 -14.51 9.18
N LEU A 386 3.01 -15.17 9.21
CA LEU A 386 2.38 -15.75 8.04
C LEU A 386 0.96 -15.22 7.88
N ARG A 387 0.66 -14.60 6.75
CA ARG A 387 -0.71 -14.29 6.32
C ARG A 387 -1.00 -14.97 5.01
N ILE A 388 -2.08 -15.74 4.95
CA ILE A 388 -2.37 -16.56 3.77
C ILE A 388 -3.85 -16.66 3.47
N CYS A 389 -4.19 -16.54 2.19
CA CYS A 389 -5.53 -16.70 1.64
C CYS A 389 -5.97 -18.17 1.47
N ILE A 390 -5.77 -19.02 2.48
CA ILE A 390 -6.33 -20.39 2.46
C ILE A 390 -7.85 -20.29 2.45
N GLN A 391 -8.49 -21.00 1.52
CA GLN A 391 -9.95 -21.00 1.42
C GLN A 391 -10.60 -21.92 2.45
N PHE A 392 -11.60 -21.37 3.14
CA PHE A 392 -12.54 -22.10 4.00
C PHE A 392 -13.90 -22.14 3.26
N PRO A 393 -14.63 -23.26 3.25
CA PRO A 393 -15.84 -23.46 2.47
C PRO A 393 -17.00 -22.64 3.02
N GLU A 394 -17.42 -21.71 2.17
CA GLU A 394 -18.73 -21.10 2.03
C GLU A 394 -19.23 -20.12 3.12
N PHE A 395 -19.38 -18.89 2.59
CA PHE A 395 -20.19 -17.73 2.98
C PHE A 395 -19.93 -17.11 4.37
N ASP A 396 -19.02 -16.14 4.38
CA ASP A 396 -18.97 -15.04 5.36
C ASP A 396 -20.28 -14.17 5.36
N GLU A 397 -21.30 -14.53 4.56
CA GLU A 397 -22.60 -13.84 4.44
C GLU A 397 -23.56 -14.13 5.62
N MET A 398 -23.34 -15.23 6.35
CA MET A 398 -24.20 -15.65 7.47
C MET A 398 -23.39 -15.72 8.76
N ASP A 399 -22.82 -14.59 9.16
CA ASP A 399 -21.97 -14.37 10.35
C ASP A 399 -22.72 -14.54 11.70
N THR A 400 -23.81 -15.31 11.71
CA THR A 400 -24.59 -15.65 12.91
C THR A 400 -24.04 -16.84 13.69
N TYR A 401 -23.08 -17.61 13.14
CA TYR A 401 -22.49 -18.74 13.84
C TYR A 401 -20.96 -18.78 13.73
N GLU A 402 -20.33 -19.12 14.87
CA GLU A 402 -18.88 -19.23 15.15
C GLU A 402 -18.03 -20.32 14.42
N PRO A 403 -18.54 -21.31 13.65
CA PRO A 403 -17.74 -22.46 13.16
C PRO A 403 -16.49 -22.11 12.36
N TRP A 404 -16.49 -21.03 11.58
CA TRP A 404 -15.37 -20.70 10.69
C TRP A 404 -14.22 -19.97 11.39
N ARG A 405 -14.53 -19.21 12.45
CA ARG A 405 -13.50 -18.68 13.33
C ARG A 405 -12.80 -19.82 14.06
N ALA A 406 -13.56 -20.83 14.49
CA ALA A 406 -13.01 -22.04 15.10
C ALA A 406 -12.12 -22.82 14.11
N ALA A 407 -12.58 -23.06 12.89
CA ALA A 407 -11.78 -23.74 11.85
C ALA A 407 -10.47 -23.02 11.52
N ARG A 408 -10.51 -21.69 11.37
CA ARG A 408 -9.31 -20.86 11.18
C ARG A 408 -8.38 -20.95 12.40
N ARG A 409 -8.93 -20.91 13.61
CA ARG A 409 -8.16 -21.07 14.86
C ARG A 409 -7.50 -22.46 14.96
N GLU A 410 -8.19 -23.52 14.56
CA GLU A 410 -7.64 -24.88 14.52
C GLU A 410 -6.50 -24.98 13.50
N CYS A 411 -6.66 -24.40 12.31
CA CYS A 411 -5.60 -24.33 11.31
C CYS A 411 -4.39 -23.51 11.82
N ALA A 412 -4.65 -22.37 12.46
CA ALA A 412 -3.60 -21.57 13.12
C ALA A 412 -2.84 -22.39 14.16
N ALA A 413 -3.55 -23.18 14.97
CA ALA A 413 -2.93 -24.01 16.00
C ALA A 413 -2.09 -25.13 15.36
N PHE A 414 -2.61 -25.76 14.30
CA PHE A 414 -1.87 -26.76 13.53
C PHE A 414 -0.56 -26.18 12.96
N LEU A 415 -0.63 -25.06 12.23
CA LEU A 415 0.55 -24.39 11.69
C LEU A 415 1.53 -23.99 12.80
N ALA A 416 1.03 -23.45 13.91
CA ALA A 416 1.86 -23.08 15.05
C ALA A 416 2.59 -24.28 15.68
N THR A 417 1.99 -25.47 15.72
CA THR A 417 2.66 -26.68 16.24
C THR A 417 3.76 -27.20 15.31
N ARG A 418 3.61 -27.02 13.99
CA ARG A 418 4.58 -27.50 12.99
C ARG A 418 5.69 -26.49 12.68
N LEU A 419 5.36 -25.20 12.60
CA LEU A 419 6.27 -24.10 12.29
C LEU A 419 6.72 -23.45 13.60
N THR A 420 7.88 -23.88 14.12
CA THR A 420 8.34 -23.54 15.48
C THR A 420 8.78 -22.08 15.65
N SER A 421 9.25 -21.45 14.58
CA SER A 421 9.63 -20.03 14.53
C SER A 421 8.43 -19.08 14.43
N LEU A 422 7.25 -19.60 14.07
CA LEU A 422 6.07 -18.79 13.84
C LEU A 422 5.57 -18.15 15.13
N GLN A 423 5.37 -16.83 15.09
CA GLN A 423 4.91 -15.96 16.17
C GLN A 423 3.51 -15.39 15.89
N ARG A 424 3.16 -15.23 14.61
CA ARG A 424 1.86 -14.70 14.18
C ARG A 424 1.37 -15.45 12.96
N VAL A 425 0.07 -15.76 12.95
CA VAL A 425 -0.61 -16.36 11.79
C VAL A 425 -1.92 -15.65 11.53
N GLY A 426 -2.20 -15.37 10.27
CA GLY A 426 -3.42 -14.72 9.83
C GLY A 426 -4.01 -15.41 8.61
N PHE A 427 -5.33 -15.47 8.58
CA PHE A 427 -6.09 -15.94 7.43
C PHE A 427 -6.96 -14.81 6.92
N GLU A 428 -7.11 -14.77 5.60
CA GLU A 428 -7.99 -13.81 4.96
C GLU A 428 -9.45 -14.01 5.43
N TYR A 429 -10.09 -12.90 5.77
CA TYR A 429 -11.49 -12.82 6.17
C TYR A 429 -12.15 -11.70 5.37
N ARG A 430 -13.15 -12.06 4.56
CA ARG A 430 -13.77 -11.13 3.62
C ARG A 430 -15.22 -10.90 3.99
N LYS A 431 -15.52 -9.69 4.41
CA LYS A 431 -16.91 -9.31 4.65
C LYS A 431 -17.49 -8.69 3.39
N ARG A 432 -18.55 -9.29 2.84
CA ARG A 432 -19.27 -8.70 1.69
C ARG A 432 -19.98 -7.41 2.13
N THR A 433 -19.58 -6.27 1.57
CA THR A 433 -20.17 -4.94 1.85
C THR A 433 -21.03 -4.46 0.66
N GLY A 434 -21.96 -5.28 0.20
CA GLY A 434 -22.90 -4.98 -0.90
C GLY A 434 -22.74 -5.86 -2.14
N THR A 435 -23.26 -5.42 -3.28
CA THR A 435 -23.38 -6.28 -4.48
C THR A 435 -22.06 -6.61 -5.16
N HIS A 436 -21.02 -5.77 -5.03
CA HIS A 436 -19.73 -5.90 -5.75
C HIS A 436 -18.49 -5.53 -4.92
N ARG A 437 -18.59 -5.55 -3.58
CA ARG A 437 -17.52 -5.01 -2.72
C ARG A 437 -17.31 -5.90 -1.50
N PHE A 438 -16.04 -6.12 -1.17
CA PHE A 438 -15.62 -6.89 -0.03
C PHE A 438 -14.67 -6.03 0.79
N GLU A 439 -14.85 -6.06 2.11
CA GLU A 439 -13.89 -5.60 3.09
C GLU A 439 -12.93 -6.76 3.31
N ASP A 440 -11.73 -6.65 2.74
CA ASP A 440 -10.65 -7.60 2.97
C ASP A 440 -9.96 -7.22 4.27
N SER A 441 -10.01 -8.17 5.20
CA SER A 441 -9.42 -8.03 6.52
C SER A 441 -8.71 -9.32 6.90
N TRP A 442 -7.85 -9.22 7.91
CA TRP A 442 -7.11 -10.37 8.42
C TRP A 442 -7.67 -10.78 9.77
N LEU A 443 -8.07 -12.04 9.88
CA LEU A 443 -8.30 -12.68 11.17
C LEU A 443 -6.99 -13.31 11.63
N GLU A 444 -6.44 -12.81 12.73
CA GLU A 444 -5.05 -13.07 13.11
C GLU A 444 -4.92 -13.55 14.55
N TRP A 445 -3.90 -14.36 14.82
CA TRP A 445 -3.54 -14.82 16.15
C TRP A 445 -2.06 -14.60 16.41
N ALA A 446 -1.75 -14.09 17.60
CA ALA A 446 -0.44 -14.21 18.21
C ALA A 446 -0.27 -15.61 18.83
N ILE A 447 0.89 -16.21 18.62
CA ILE A 447 1.24 -17.55 19.09
C ILE A 447 2.09 -17.42 20.36
N ILE A 448 1.58 -17.97 21.46
CA ILE A 448 2.28 -18.04 22.74
C ILE A 448 2.65 -19.50 23.00
N ARG A 449 3.96 -19.77 23.14
CA ARG A 449 4.48 -21.11 23.44
C ARG A 449 4.82 -21.19 24.93
N LYS A 450 4.09 -22.01 25.69
CA LYS A 450 4.37 -22.23 27.12
C LYS A 450 5.45 -23.30 27.27
N GLY A 451 6.51 -23.02 28.03
CA GLY A 451 7.63 -23.95 28.22
C GLY A 451 7.36 -25.05 29.26
N ILE A 452 7.24 -26.31 28.81
CA ILE A 452 8.06 -27.53 28.97
C ILE A 452 7.23 -28.65 28.28
N PRO A 453 7.82 -29.56 27.48
CA PRO A 453 7.09 -30.56 26.70
C PRO A 453 6.04 -31.40 27.48
N PRO A 454 4.83 -31.56 26.93
CA PRO A 454 4.35 -30.95 25.70
C PRO A 454 3.87 -29.53 26.03
N GLY A 455 4.71 -28.53 25.76
CA GLY A 455 4.37 -27.14 25.96
C GLY A 455 3.23 -26.80 25.01
N GLY A 456 2.04 -26.55 25.54
CA GLY A 456 0.89 -26.21 24.73
C GLY A 456 1.12 -24.95 23.91
N VAL A 457 0.56 -24.92 22.71
CA VAL A 457 0.42 -23.71 21.90
C VAL A 457 -0.85 -23.00 22.35
N GLU A 458 -0.74 -21.74 22.75
CA GLU A 458 -1.86 -20.86 23.02
C GLU A 458 -1.96 -19.80 21.93
N LEU A 459 -3.18 -19.56 21.45
CA LEU A 459 -3.48 -18.55 20.44
C LEU A 459 -4.26 -17.41 21.06
N THR A 460 -3.76 -16.19 20.90
CA THR A 460 -4.46 -14.95 21.28
C THR A 460 -4.90 -14.23 20.01
N GLU A 461 -6.21 -14.10 19.81
CA GLU A 461 -6.76 -13.37 18.65
C GLU A 461 -6.37 -11.89 18.72
N LEU A 462 -5.96 -11.35 17.57
CA LEU A 462 -5.56 -9.95 17.42
C LEU A 462 -6.68 -9.17 16.74
N GLY A 463 -6.76 -7.87 17.04
CA GLY A 463 -7.68 -6.97 16.34
C GLY A 463 -7.35 -6.90 14.84
N ALA A 464 -8.38 -6.76 14.01
CA ALA A 464 -8.22 -6.65 12.56
C ALA A 464 -7.29 -5.49 12.19
N THR A 465 -6.40 -5.74 11.23
CA THR A 465 -5.41 -4.77 10.75
C THR A 465 -5.49 -4.60 9.23
N TRP A 466 -4.94 -3.49 8.73
CA TRP A 466 -4.96 -3.15 7.31
C TRP A 466 -3.80 -2.24 6.91
N TYR A 467 -3.61 -2.04 5.61
CA TYR A 467 -2.54 -1.21 5.04
C TYR A 467 -3.10 0.11 4.50
N PRO A 468 -2.89 1.25 5.20
CA PRO A 468 -3.33 2.55 4.69
C PRO A 468 -2.58 2.92 3.43
N PHE A 469 -3.24 2.97 2.28
CA PHE A 469 -2.59 3.33 1.02
C PHE A 469 -1.83 4.67 1.13
N PRO A 470 -0.55 4.77 0.72
CA PRO A 470 0.27 3.78 -0.02
C PRO A 470 1.20 2.93 0.85
N GLU A 471 0.94 2.77 2.14
CA GLU A 471 1.65 1.86 3.03
C GLU A 471 1.44 0.41 2.61
N VAL A 472 2.50 -0.40 2.65
CA VAL A 472 2.49 -1.81 2.20
C VAL A 472 3.30 -2.74 3.09
N TRP A 473 4.03 -2.20 4.07
CA TRP A 473 4.90 -2.94 4.98
C TRP A 473 4.34 -3.01 6.39
N ILE A 474 3.77 -1.92 6.90
CA ILE A 474 3.30 -1.87 8.29
C ILE A 474 1.78 -1.75 8.31
N PRO A 475 1.05 -2.82 8.67
CA PRO A 475 -0.39 -2.72 8.85
C PRO A 475 -0.71 -1.97 10.14
N VAL A 476 -1.82 -1.24 10.15
CA VAL A 476 -2.35 -0.52 11.31
C VAL A 476 -3.65 -1.15 11.80
N PRO A 477 -3.99 -1.03 13.10
CA PRO A 477 -5.29 -1.48 13.60
C PRO A 477 -6.46 -0.76 12.91
N THR A 478 -7.55 -1.48 12.69
CA THR A 478 -8.84 -0.90 12.32
C THR A 478 -9.41 -0.08 13.49
N ALA A 479 -9.98 1.10 13.19
CA ALA A 479 -10.48 2.03 14.22
C ALA A 479 -11.57 1.44 15.14
N GLN A 480 -12.19 0.32 14.76
CA GLN A 480 -13.15 -0.42 15.60
C GLN A 480 -12.52 -1.02 16.88
N ASN A 481 -11.19 -1.13 16.96
CA ASN A 481 -10.47 -1.66 18.12
C ASN A 481 -9.73 -0.59 18.95
N ALA A 482 -9.89 0.70 18.66
CA ALA A 482 -9.26 1.78 19.42
C ALA A 482 -10.05 2.18 20.69
N ALA A 483 -11.17 1.50 20.96
CA ALA A 483 -12.11 1.81 22.04
C ALA A 483 -12.35 0.65 23.02
N LEU A 484 -11.40 -0.28 23.14
CA LEU A 484 -11.38 -1.29 24.21
C LEU A 484 -10.13 -1.12 25.09
#